data_AF-A0A0Q4XKD8-F1
#
_entry.id   AF-A0A0Q4XKD8-F1
#
_cell.length_a   1.000
_cell.length_b   1.000
_cell.length_c   1.000
_cell.angle_alpha   90.00
_cell.angle_beta   90.00
_cell.angle_gamma   90.00
#
_symmetry.space_group_name_H-M   'P 1'
#
loop_
_entity.id
_entity.type
_entity.pdbx_description
1 polymer ?
#
loop_
_entity_poly.entity_id
_entity_poly.type
_entity_poly.pdbx_seq_one_letter_code
_entity_poly.pdbx_strand_id
1 'polypeptide(L)'
;MAAIENAPGHGPNPSYSQADWDAVSDNPEWTADDFRSARPFAEVFPALAEGLRRSRGPQRAPVKVPVTIRLDAAIVDAFKATGDGWQTRMNDVLREAAAKLGPVETKG
;
A
#
# COMPACT_ATOMS: atom_id res chain seq x y z
N MET A 1 28.14 15.84 -20.33
CA MET A 1 27.66 14.90 -19.30
C MET A 1 26.49 14.15 -19.92
N ALA A 2 26.53 12.82 -19.96
CA ALA A 2 25.45 12.04 -20.57
C ALA A 2 24.21 12.14 -19.70
N ALA A 3 23.06 12.50 -20.30
CA ALA A 3 21.77 12.44 -19.62
C ALA A 3 21.53 10.98 -19.20
N ILE A 4 21.28 10.75 -17.91
CA ILE A 4 20.93 9.44 -17.40
C ILE A 4 19.55 9.11 -17.97
N GLU A 5 19.49 8.13 -18.87
CA GLU A 5 18.24 7.64 -19.43
C GLU A 5 17.41 7.02 -18.31
N ASN A 6 16.21 7.56 -18.09
CA ASN A 6 15.32 7.08 -17.03
C ASN A 6 14.92 5.61 -17.26
N ALA A 7 14.74 4.86 -16.18
CA ALA A 7 14.34 3.46 -16.26
C ALA A 7 13.02 3.27 -17.03
N PRO A 8 12.85 2.17 -17.78
CA PRO A 8 11.65 1.91 -18.56
C PRO A 8 10.41 1.90 -17.65
N GLY A 9 9.40 2.71 -18.02
CA GLY A 9 8.18 2.92 -17.22
C GLY A 9 8.19 4.19 -16.35
N HIS A 10 9.24 5.00 -16.39
CA HIS A 10 9.25 6.32 -15.76
C HIS A 10 8.27 7.27 -16.47
N GLY A 11 7.08 7.45 -15.90
CA GLY A 11 6.12 8.48 -16.29
C GLY A 11 6.31 9.75 -15.45
N PRO A 12 5.88 10.92 -15.96
CA PRO A 12 5.96 12.16 -15.20
C PRO A 12 5.17 12.05 -13.89
N ASN A 13 5.82 12.38 -12.78
CA ASN A 13 5.12 12.49 -11.50
C ASN A 13 4.24 13.75 -11.55
N PRO A 14 2.91 13.65 -11.41
CA PRO A 14 2.02 14.81 -11.50
C PRO A 14 2.25 15.83 -10.36
N SER A 15 2.95 15.45 -9.29
CA SER A 15 3.28 16.33 -8.16
C SER A 15 4.67 16.95 -8.24
N TYR A 16 5.57 16.44 -9.08
CA TYR A 16 6.96 16.93 -9.19
C TYR A 16 7.41 16.94 -10.64
N SER A 17 7.72 18.12 -11.15
CA SER A 17 8.21 18.35 -12.51
C SER A 17 9.67 17.92 -12.67
N GLN A 18 10.14 17.78 -13.91
CA GLN A 18 11.56 17.51 -14.20
C GLN A 18 12.46 18.61 -13.62
N ALA A 19 12.03 19.88 -13.67
CA ALA A 19 12.77 20.99 -13.11
C ALA A 19 12.93 20.88 -11.57
N ASP A 20 11.92 20.33 -10.87
CA ASP A 20 12.00 20.09 -9.43
C ASP A 20 13.06 19.01 -9.10
N TRP A 21 13.18 17.99 -9.95
CA TRP A 21 14.21 16.95 -9.82
C TRP A 21 15.61 17.49 -10.14
N ASP A 22 15.74 18.28 -11.21
CA ASP A 22 17.02 18.87 -11.61
C ASP A 22 17.55 19.82 -10.53
N ALA A 23 16.66 20.55 -9.84
CA ALA A 23 17.01 21.46 -8.75
C ALA A 23 17.61 20.77 -7.51
N VAL A 24 17.45 19.45 -7.36
CA VAL A 24 18.03 18.67 -6.25
C VAL A 24 19.04 17.62 -6.72
N SER A 25 19.41 17.66 -8.00
CA SER A 25 20.29 16.67 -8.64
C SER A 25 21.75 16.76 -8.17
N ASP A 26 22.14 17.89 -7.59
CA ASP A 26 23.48 18.17 -7.06
C ASP A 26 23.68 17.69 -5.61
N ASN A 27 22.70 16.99 -5.03
CA ASN A 27 22.81 16.46 -3.68
C ASN A 27 24.01 15.48 -3.59
N PRO A 28 25.01 15.73 -2.74
CA PRO A 28 26.21 14.91 -2.66
C PRO A 28 25.90 13.50 -2.18
N GLU A 29 26.75 12.55 -2.57
CA GLU A 29 26.70 11.19 -2.04
C GLU A 29 26.98 11.20 -0.53
N TRP A 30 26.25 10.36 0.20
CA TRP A 30 26.48 10.17 1.63
C TRP A 30 27.81 9.48 1.88
N THR A 31 28.62 10.07 2.75
CA THR A 31 29.89 9.49 3.19
C THR A 31 29.70 8.59 4.41
N ALA A 32 30.73 7.79 4.72
CA ALA A 32 30.73 6.97 5.94
C ALA A 32 30.64 7.81 7.23
N ASP A 33 31.13 9.05 7.21
CA ASP A 33 31.08 9.97 8.35
C ASP A 33 29.67 10.56 8.53
N ASP A 34 28.94 10.81 7.44
CA ASP A 34 27.53 11.20 7.47
C ASP A 34 26.67 10.10 8.10
N PHE A 35 26.91 8.83 7.76
CA PHE A 35 26.22 7.71 8.40
C PHE A 35 26.57 7.58 9.88
N ARG A 36 27.83 7.84 10.26
CA ARG A 36 28.25 7.78 11.67
C ARG A 36 27.62 8.88 12.52
N SER A 37 27.37 10.05 11.92
CA SER A 37 26.73 11.18 12.58
C SER A 37 25.20 11.19 12.49
N ALA A 38 24.62 10.26 11.72
CA ALA A 38 23.18 10.15 11.57
C ALA A 38 22.49 9.86 12.91
N ARG A 39 21.38 10.57 13.17
CA ARG A 39 20.54 10.40 14.36
C ARG A 39 19.20 9.79 13.99
N PRO A 40 18.59 8.97 14.86
CA PRO A 40 17.25 8.46 14.65
C PRO A 40 16.24 9.59 14.40
N PHE A 41 15.36 9.40 13.40
CA PHE A 41 14.32 10.37 13.06
C PHE A 41 13.47 10.82 14.25
N ALA A 42 13.10 9.88 15.13
CA ALA A 42 12.28 10.17 16.30
C ALA A 42 12.99 11.04 17.35
N GLU A 43 14.33 11.07 17.32
CA GLU A 43 15.13 11.90 18.22
C GLU A 43 15.25 13.34 17.69
N VAL A 44 15.36 13.50 16.36
CA VAL A 44 15.47 14.82 15.71
C VAL A 44 14.11 15.49 15.53
N PHE A 45 13.04 14.71 15.30
CA PHE A 45 11.69 15.19 15.05
C PHE A 45 10.64 14.53 15.96
N PRO A 46 10.70 14.77 17.29
CA PRO A 46 9.88 14.04 18.26
C PRO A 46 8.36 14.24 18.06
N ALA A 47 7.91 15.47 17.77
CA ALA A 47 6.49 15.76 17.56
C ALA A 47 5.91 15.04 16.33
N LEU A 48 6.68 14.95 15.25
CA LEU A 48 6.27 14.27 14.02
C LEU A 48 6.28 12.75 14.20
N ALA A 49 7.30 12.22 14.89
CA ALA A 49 7.37 10.79 15.22
C ALA A 49 6.19 10.33 16.08
N GLU A 50 5.75 11.16 17.03
CA GLU A 50 4.56 10.87 17.83
C GLU A 50 3.27 10.87 16.99
N GLY A 51 3.15 11.75 16.00
CA GLY A 51 2.04 11.72 15.03
C GLY A 51 2.04 10.46 14.14
N LEU A 52 3.21 9.98 13.73
CA LEU A 52 3.37 8.77 12.92
C LEU A 52 3.11 7.48 13.71
N ARG A 53 3.45 7.44 14.99
CA ARG A 53 3.13 6.31 15.88
C ARG A 53 1.62 6.07 16.00
N ARG A 54 0.82 7.12 15.87
CA ARG A 54 -0.65 7.02 15.91
C ARG A 54 -1.27 6.54 14.60
N SER A 55 -0.54 6.61 13.48
CA SER A 55 -1.06 6.22 12.15
C SER A 55 -0.70 4.79 11.74
N ARG A 56 0.41 4.22 12.24
CA ARG A 56 0.64 2.77 12.18
C ARG A 56 -0.08 2.09 13.34
N GLY A 57 -1.36 1.80 13.14
CA GLY A 57 -2.09 0.85 13.99
C GLY A 57 -1.35 -0.50 14.05
N PRO A 58 -1.59 -1.33 15.08
CA PRO A 58 -1.09 -2.70 15.09
C PRO A 58 -1.45 -3.33 13.76
N GLN A 59 -0.52 -4.07 13.17
CA GLN A 59 -0.80 -4.87 11.98
C GLN A 59 -1.88 -5.88 12.36
N ARG A 60 -3.15 -5.50 12.20
CA ARG A 60 -4.30 -6.40 12.32
C ARG A 60 -3.95 -7.57 11.43
N ALA A 61 -4.11 -8.79 11.95
CA ALA A 61 -3.90 -9.99 11.17
C ALA A 61 -4.60 -9.82 9.81
N PRO A 62 -4.07 -10.39 8.71
CA PRO A 62 -4.70 -10.23 7.40
C PRO A 62 -6.18 -10.63 7.51
N VAL A 63 -7.07 -9.63 7.49
CA VAL A 63 -8.52 -9.79 7.72
C VAL A 63 -9.16 -10.65 6.62
N LYS A 64 -8.43 -10.86 5.51
CA LYS A 64 -8.81 -11.68 4.37
C LYS A 64 -7.82 -12.84 4.23
N VAL A 65 -8.33 -14.06 4.33
CA VAL A 65 -7.55 -15.29 4.07
C VAL A 65 -7.69 -15.64 2.59
N PRO A 66 -6.59 -15.71 1.82
CA PRO A 66 -6.65 -16.17 0.44
C PRO A 66 -6.98 -17.67 0.42
N VAL A 67 -8.06 -18.04 -0.25
CA VAL A 67 -8.47 -19.44 -0.44
C VAL A 67 -8.64 -19.73 -1.93
N THR A 68 -8.26 -20.93 -2.35
CA THR A 68 -8.50 -21.40 -3.73
C THR A 68 -9.75 -22.25 -3.74
N ILE A 69 -10.84 -21.75 -4.34
CA ILE A 69 -12.11 -22.47 -4.50
C ILE A 69 -12.53 -22.46 -5.97
N ARG A 70 -13.29 -23.48 -6.39
CA ARG A 70 -13.95 -23.50 -7.70
C ARG A 70 -15.40 -23.02 -7.52
N LEU A 71 -15.80 -22.04 -8.33
CA LEU A 71 -17.16 -21.50 -8.38
C LEU A 71 -17.75 -21.78 -9.76
N ASP A 72 -19.07 -21.88 -9.85
CA ASP A 72 -19.75 -21.97 -11.14
C ASP A 72 -19.46 -20.75 -12.00
N ALA A 73 -19.20 -20.97 -13.29
CA ALA A 73 -18.88 -19.91 -14.25
C ALA A 73 -19.97 -18.84 -14.30
N ALA A 74 -21.24 -19.25 -14.32
CA ALA A 74 -22.39 -18.34 -14.34
C ALA A 74 -22.42 -17.39 -13.13
N ILE A 75 -21.98 -17.83 -11.95
CA ILE A 75 -21.91 -16.99 -10.75
C ILE A 75 -20.80 -15.95 -10.92
N VAL A 76 -19.62 -16.38 -11.36
CA VAL A 76 -18.47 -15.48 -11.56
C VAL A 76 -18.79 -14.42 -12.62
N ASP A 77 -19.42 -14.82 -13.72
CA ASP A 77 -19.79 -13.93 -14.81
C ASP A 77 -20.84 -12.91 -14.38
N ALA A 78 -21.84 -13.34 -13.60
CA ALA A 78 -22.84 -12.44 -13.04
C ALA A 78 -22.22 -11.36 -12.15
N PHE A 79 -21.27 -11.72 -11.28
CA PHE A 79 -20.57 -10.72 -10.47
C PHE A 79 -19.67 -9.83 -11.32
N LYS A 80 -18.87 -10.37 -12.23
CA LYS A 80 -17.98 -9.57 -13.11
C LYS A 80 -18.75 -8.54 -13.93
N ALA A 81 -19.96 -8.86 -14.39
CA ALA A 81 -20.83 -7.94 -15.11
C ALA A 81 -21.21 -6.68 -14.31
N THR A 82 -21.07 -6.71 -12.97
CA THR A 82 -21.29 -5.54 -12.11
C THR A 82 -20.14 -4.51 -12.12
N GLY A 83 -19.08 -4.78 -12.89
CA GLY A 83 -17.95 -3.87 -13.07
C GLY A 83 -17.00 -3.83 -11.86
N ASP A 84 -16.30 -2.71 -11.71
CA ASP A 84 -15.31 -2.51 -10.64
C ASP A 84 -15.91 -2.81 -9.26
N GLY A 85 -15.13 -3.48 -8.42
CA GLY A 85 -15.57 -3.91 -7.09
C GLY A 85 -16.42 -5.18 -7.06
N TRP A 86 -16.55 -5.93 -8.16
CA TRP A 86 -17.33 -7.18 -8.18
C TRP A 86 -16.88 -8.21 -7.13
N GLN A 87 -15.57 -8.29 -6.86
CA GLN A 87 -15.03 -9.16 -5.81
C GLN A 87 -15.48 -8.74 -4.41
N THR A 88 -15.57 -7.43 -4.16
CA THR A 88 -16.09 -6.89 -2.88
C THR A 88 -17.56 -7.25 -2.72
N ARG A 89 -18.39 -7.06 -3.75
CA ARG A 89 -19.81 -7.45 -3.71
C ARG A 89 -19.97 -8.95 -3.46
N MET A 90 -19.18 -9.78 -4.14
CA MET A 90 -19.18 -11.23 -3.92
C MET A 90 -18.80 -11.57 -2.47
N ASN A 91 -17.77 -10.93 -1.92
CA ASN A 91 -17.38 -11.12 -0.52
C ASN A 91 -18.48 -10.72 0.48
N ASP A 92 -19.25 -9.67 0.21
CA ASP A 92 -20.33 -9.22 1.09
C ASP A 92 -21.51 -10.20 1.09
N VAL A 93 -21.86 -10.76 -0.07
CA VAL A 93 -22.86 -11.84 -0.16
C VAL A 93 -22.39 -13.07 0.63
N LEU A 94 -21.12 -13.46 0.50
CA LEU A 94 -20.55 -14.58 1.26
C LEU A 94 -20.58 -14.30 2.77
N ARG A 95 -20.33 -13.06 3.20
CA ARG A 95 -20.41 -12.65 4.60
C ARG A 95 -21.82 -12.79 5.16
N GLU A 96 -22.83 -12.32 4.42
CA GLU A 96 -24.23 -12.44 4.82
C GLU A 96 -24.67 -13.91 4.90
N ALA A 97 -24.27 -14.73 3.92
CA ALA A 97 -24.51 -16.16 3.93
C ALA A 97 -23.85 -16.84 5.13
N ALA A 98 -22.60 -16.50 5.45
CA ALA A 98 -21.87 -17.05 6.58
C ALA A 98 -22.53 -16.70 7.94
N ALA A 99 -23.08 -15.49 8.10
CA ALA A 99 -23.80 -15.10 9.31
C ALA A 99 -25.02 -15.98 9.60
N LYS A 100 -25.62 -16.58 8.57
CA LYS A 100 -26.76 -17.51 8.69
C LYS A 100 -26.33 -18.90 9.18
N LEU A 101 -25.03 -19.23 9.15
CA LEU A 101 -24.49 -20.53 9.57
C LEU A 101 -24.19 -20.60 11.08
N GLY A 102 -24.40 -19.52 11.84
CA GLY A 102 -24.12 -19.42 13.29
C GLY A 102 -23.08 -18.32 13.60
N PRO A 103 -22.77 -18.05 14.88
CA PRO A 103 -21.81 -17.01 15.24
C PRO A 103 -20.43 -17.38 14.71
N VAL A 104 -20.04 -16.71 13.62
CA VAL A 104 -18.68 -16.76 13.08
C VAL A 104 -17.81 -15.94 14.03
N GLU A 105 -17.04 -16.59 14.89
CA GLU A 105 -16.00 -15.92 15.66
C GLU A 105 -14.98 -15.33 14.69
N THR A 106 -15.14 -14.05 14.37
CA THR A 106 -14.15 -13.30 13.62
C THR A 106 -12.99 -13.00 14.56
N LYS A 107 -12.02 -13.91 14.62
CA LYS A 107 -10.74 -13.66 15.30
C LYS A 107 -9.98 -12.62 14.46
N GLY A 108 -9.76 -11.45 15.07
CA GLY A 108 -9.16 -10.25 14.45
C GLY A 108 -7.66 -10.32 14.23
#